data_AF-A0A2E4Y1U1-F1
#
_entry.id   AF-A0A2E4Y1U1-F1
#
_cell.length_a   1.000
_cell.length_b   1.000
_cell.length_c   1.000
_cell.angle_alpha   90.00
_cell.angle_beta   90.00
_cell.angle_gamma   90.00
#
_symmetry.space_group_name_H-M   'P 1'
#
loop_
_entity.id
_entity.type
_entity.pdbx_description
1 polymer ?
#
loop_
_entity_poly.entity_id
_entity_poly.type
_entity_poly.pdbx_seq_one_letter_code
_entity_poly.pdbx_strand_id
1 'polypeptide(L)' 'MSSESAIKVVIDGSRFGVEGSLKKFKRLCEAAGVLKEYRKRKEFKKPSVRKKEKVEAANKRKAKDKAKAKRNTKI' A
#
# COMPACT_ATOMS: atom_id res chain seq x y z
N MET A 1 12.78 -4.46 -24.37
CA MET A 1 11.98 -3.40 -23.70
C MET A 1 10.56 -3.92 -23.57
N SER A 2 10.30 -4.70 -22.51
CA SER A 2 9.02 -5.38 -22.34
C SER A 2 8.00 -4.44 -21.73
N SER A 3 6.82 -4.41 -22.34
CA SER A 3 5.59 -3.84 -21.81
C SER A 3 5.22 -4.49 -20.47
N GLU A 4 5.78 -3.99 -19.37
CA GLU A 4 5.58 -4.55 -18.04
C GLU A 4 4.62 -3.67 -17.25
N SER A 5 3.33 -3.98 -17.34
CA SER A 5 2.32 -3.33 -16.50
C SER A 5 2.61 -3.63 -15.03
N ALA A 6 2.78 -2.59 -14.20
CA ALA A 6 3.08 -2.75 -12.78
C ALA A 6 1.99 -3.50 -12.00
N ILE A 7 0.74 -3.46 -12.48
CA ILE A 7 -0.42 -4.14 -11.86
C ILE A 7 -1.36 -4.64 -12.97
N LYS A 8 -1.68 -5.94 -12.97
CA LYS A 8 -2.63 -6.58 -13.89
C LYS A 8 -3.79 -7.20 -13.11
N VAL A 9 -5.03 -6.87 -13.51
CA VAL A 9 -6.24 -7.52 -13.00
C VAL A 9 -7.00 -8.10 -14.19
N VAL A 10 -7.21 -9.41 -14.18
CA VAL A 10 -8.03 -10.12 -15.17
C VAL A 10 -9.47 -10.17 -14.65
N ILE A 11 -10.42 -9.79 -15.50
CA ILE A 11 -11.86 -9.78 -15.19
C ILE A 11 -12.45 -11.08 -15.73
N ASP A 12 -12.80 -12.01 -14.85
CA ASP A 12 -13.62 -13.17 -15.20
C ASP A 12 -15.08 -12.84 -14.94
N GLY A 13 -15.89 -12.83 -16.00
CA GLY A 13 -17.32 -12.49 -15.94
C GLY A 13 -18.16 -13.39 -15.03
N SER A 14 -17.61 -14.49 -14.52
CA SER A 14 -18.31 -15.50 -13.72
C SER A 14 -18.25 -15.28 -12.20
N ARG A 15 -17.27 -14.56 -11.66
CA ARG A 15 -16.97 -14.60 -10.21
C ARG A 15 -17.00 -13.24 -9.51
N PHE A 16 -16.42 -12.23 -10.14
CA PHE A 16 -16.40 -10.86 -9.64
C PHE A 16 -16.59 -9.99 -10.86
N GLY A 17 -17.82 -9.56 -11.14
CA GLY A 17 -18.12 -8.67 -12.26
C GLY A 17 -17.24 -7.41 -12.28
N VAL A 18 -17.50 -6.51 -13.21
CA VAL A 18 -16.65 -5.33 -13.47
C VAL A 18 -16.32 -4.53 -12.19
N GLU A 19 -17.30 -4.31 -11.32
CA GLU A 19 -17.13 -3.54 -10.08
C GLU A 19 -16.20 -4.21 -9.06
N GLY A 20 -16.28 -5.54 -8.93
CA GLY A 20 -15.40 -6.31 -8.03
C GLY A 20 -13.95 -6.26 -8.48
N SER A 21 -13.74 -6.31 -9.80
CA SER A 21 -12.42 -6.19 -10.42
C SER A 21 -11.81 -4.80 -10.22
N LEU A 22 -12.61 -3.73 -10.29
CA LEU A 22 -12.17 -2.36 -9.98
C LEU A 22 -11.75 -2.20 -8.52
N LYS A 23 -12.52 -2.76 -7.57
CA LYS A 23 -12.16 -2.77 -6.14
C LYS A 23 -10.84 -3.50 -5.91
N LYS A 24 -10.64 -4.65 -6.57
CA LYS A 24 -9.39 -5.42 -6.50
C LYS A 24 -8.21 -4.63 -7.07
N PHE A 25 -8.39 -3.96 -8.21
CA PHE A 25 -7.37 -3.10 -8.80
C PHE A 25 -6.96 -1.97 -7.87
N LYS A 26 -7.93 -1.24 -7.29
CA LYS A 26 -7.66 -0.18 -6.31
C LYS A 26 -6.85 -0.72 -5.12
N ARG A 27 -7.24 -1.87 -4.56
CA ARG A 27 -6.51 -2.50 -3.45
C ARG A 27 -5.08 -2.87 -3.83
N LEU A 28 -4.86 -3.39 -5.04
CA LEU A 28 -3.52 -3.70 -5.54
C LEU A 28 -2.66 -2.43 -5.72
N CYS A 29 -3.24 -1.34 -6.24
CA CYS A 29 -2.57 -0.04 -6.34
C CYS A 29 -2.17 0.53 -4.98
N GLU A 30 -3.04 0.40 -3.98
CA GLU A 30 -2.77 0.81 -2.60
C GLU A 30 -1.71 -0.07 -1.93
N ALA A 31 -1.76 -1.39 -2.15
CA ALA A 31 -0.80 -2.35 -1.62
C ALA A 31 0.60 -2.18 -2.22
N ALA A 32 0.68 -1.99 -3.53
CA ALA A 32 1.92 -1.67 -4.24
C ALA A 32 2.47 -0.28 -3.87
N GLY A 33 1.64 0.60 -3.29
CA GLY A 33 2.07 1.90 -2.79
C GLY A 33 2.29 2.95 -3.88
N VAL A 34 1.79 2.71 -5.10
CA VAL A 34 1.94 3.59 -6.27
C VAL A 34 1.51 5.03 -5.96
N LEU A 35 0.34 5.20 -5.33
CA LEU A 35 -0.17 6.52 -4.94
C LEU A 35 0.71 7.21 -3.88
N LYS A 36 1.29 6.44 -2.96
CA LYS A 36 2.16 6.97 -1.90
C LYS A 36 3.48 7.45 -2.47
N GLU A 37 4.03 6.69 -3.42
CA GLU A 37 5.25 7.05 -4.13
C GLU A 37 5.04 8.30 -4.98
N TYR A 38 3.95 8.36 -5.74
CA TYR A 38 3.58 9.55 -6.51
C TYR A 38 3.53 10.81 -5.62
N ARG A 39 2.82 10.76 -4.49
CA ARG A 39 2.74 11.89 -3.54
C ARG A 39 4.11 12.29 -2.97
N LYS A 40 4.99 11.32 -2.71
CA LYS A 40 6.34 11.57 -2.19
C LYS A 40 7.26 12.22 -3.23
N ARG A 41 7.05 11.94 -4.52
CA ARG A 41 7.86 12.47 -5.63
C ARG A 41 7.44 13.89 -6.06
N LYS A 42 6.23 14.35 -5.70
CA LYS A 42 5.72 15.69 -6.07
C LYS A 42 6.52 16.85 -5.47
N GLU A 43 7.02 16.70 -4.25
CA GLU A 43 7.70 17.76 -3.51
C GLU A 43 9.13 17.32 -3.16
N PHE A 44 10.10 18.25 -3.29
CA PHE A 44 11.44 18.00 -2.80
C PHE A 44 11.47 18.09 -1.26
N LYS A 45 11.64 16.93 -0.62
CA LYS A 45 11.95 16.86 0.81
C LYS A 45 13.44 16.61 1.00
N LYS A 46 14.07 17.43 1.86
CA LYS A 46 15.47 17.24 2.29
C LYS A 46 15.70 15.81 2.80
N PRO A 47 16.89 15.22 2.57
CA PRO A 47 17.19 13.83 2.92
C PRO A 47 16.98 13.54 4.42
N SER A 48 17.31 14.49 5.30
CA SER A 48 17.09 14.37 6.75
C SER A 48 15.60 14.25 7.10
N VAL A 49 14.74 15.03 6.46
CA VAL A 49 13.27 14.97 6.66
C VAL A 49 12.73 13.63 6.16
N ARG A 50 13.18 13.18 4.98
CA ARG A 50 12.82 11.86 4.44
C ARG A 50 13.21 10.71 5.38
N LYS A 51 14.36 10.81 6.06
CA LYS A 51 14.82 9.82 7.04
C LYS A 51 13.93 9.84 8.29
N LYS A 52 13.62 11.01 8.84
CA LYS A 52 12.71 11.18 9.99
C LYS A 52 11.32 10.60 9.72
N GLU A 53 10.69 10.99 8.62
CA GLU A 53 9.37 10.48 8.22
C GLU A 53 9.36 8.95 8.02
N LYS A 54 10.44 8.37 7.52
CA LYS A 54 10.57 6.91 7.36
C LYS A 54 10.60 6.19 8.72
N VAL A 55 11.35 6.72 9.69
CA VAL A 55 11.46 6.13 11.04
C VAL A 55 10.12 6.23 11.77
N GLU A 56 9.48 7.40 11.73
CA GLU A 56 8.17 7.61 12.35
C GLU A 56 7.10 6.67 11.77
N ALA A 57 7.07 6.53 10.43
CA ALA A 57 6.16 5.59 9.78
C ALA A 57 6.41 4.14 10.18
N ALA A 58 7.68 3.74 10.36
CA ALA A 58 8.04 2.40 10.82
C ALA A 58 7.63 2.18 12.29
N ASN A 59 7.86 3.15 13.17
CA ASN A 59 7.46 3.10 14.57
C ASN A 59 5.94 3.02 14.72
N LYS A 60 5.19 3.81 13.93
CA LYS A 60 3.73 3.76 13.90
C LYS A 60 3.20 2.39 13.43
N ARG A 61 3.86 1.76 12.45
CA ARG A 61 3.51 0.39 12.01
C ARG A 61 3.76 -0.63 13.13
N LYS A 62 4.97 -0.63 13.71
CA LYS A 62 5.32 -1.50 14.84
C LYS A 62 4.37 -1.36 16.03
N ALA A 63 3.96 -0.13 16.37
CA ALA A 63 3.02 0.12 17.45
C ALA A 63 1.65 -0.51 17.17
N LYS A 64 1.14 -0.39 15.92
CA LYS A 64 -0.11 -1.04 15.50
C LYS A 64 -0.01 -2.56 15.55
N ASP A 65 1.12 -3.12 15.12
CA ASP A 65 1.32 -4.57 15.12
C ASP A 65 1.39 -5.13 16.55
N LYS A 66 2.09 -4.45 17.47
CA LYS A 66 2.09 -4.78 18.90
C LYS A 66 0.70 -4.70 19.52
N ALA A 67 -0.08 -3.67 19.19
CA ALA A 67 -1.45 -3.52 19.69
C ALA A 67 -2.37 -4.65 19.21
N LYS A 68 -2.23 -5.08 17.95
CA LYS A 68 -2.94 -6.24 17.40
C LYS A 68 -2.53 -7.54 18.09
N ALA A 69 -1.24 -7.76 18.29
CA ALA A 69 -0.72 -8.94 18.98
C ALA A 69 -1.28 -9.03 20.41
N LYS A 70 -1.24 -7.92 21.17
CA LYS A 70 -1.83 -7.85 22.53
C LYS A 70 -3.33 -8.15 22.57
N ARG A 71 -4.07 -7.75 21.54
CA ARG A 71 -5.51 -8.05 21.41
C ARG A 71 -5.75 -9.53 21.12
N ASN A 72 -4.88 -10.16 20.33
CA ASN A 72 -5.01 -11.57 19.94
C ASN A 72 -4.56 -12.54 21.03
N THR A 73 -3.63 -12.14 21.90
CA THR A 73 -3.14 -12.94 23.04
C THR A 73 -4.08 -12.91 24.25
N LYS A 74 -5.23 -12.25 24.15
CA LYS A 74 -6.21 -12.10 25.24
C LYS A 74 -7.44 -13.00 25.05
N ILE A 75 -7.30 -14.05 24.26
CA ILE A 75 -8.27 -15.14 24.02
C ILE A 75 -7.80 -16.34 24.85
#